data_AF-W0EZ13-F1
#
_entry.id   AF-W0EZ13-F1
#
_cell.length_a   1.000
_cell.length_b   1.000
_cell.length_c   1.000
_cell.angle_alpha   90.00
_cell.angle_beta   90.00
_cell.angle_gamma   90.00
#
_symmetry.space_group_name_H-M   'P 1'
#
loop_
_entity.id
_entity.type
_entity.pdbx_description
1 polymer ?
#
loop_
_entity_poly.entity_id
_entity_poly.type
_entity_poly.pdbx_seq_one_letter_code
_entity_poly.pdbx_strand_id
1 'polypeptide(L)'
;MKYQLEKPVNAGIGSAKYQCTITWRNGSFIADEPESKGGRDLGPDPFTLLLASLASCTLITLKMYIERKGWAITEIKVNTNLYQEIKEGKIVTVIDRDLYFTEAVPDEQKVRLQEIAKACPISKILENDIRVRTFMKKDGPEEKKILYRNDDITVVWKPGLCAHATRCWKELPQVFDPKVKKWINVDGAPADRIREQVARCPSGALSIVEAGS
;
A
#
# COMPACT_ATOMS: atom_id res chain seq x y z
N MET A 1 0.42 -10.43 9.23
CA MET A 1 0.04 -9.36 8.28
C MET A 1 1.32 -8.66 7.85
N LYS A 2 1.66 -8.72 6.56
CA LYS A 2 2.87 -8.12 5.97
C LYS A 2 2.44 -7.14 4.89
N TYR A 3 2.91 -5.90 4.95
CA TYR A 3 2.67 -4.93 3.88
C TYR A 3 3.50 -5.28 2.64
N GLN A 4 2.99 -4.96 1.45
CA GLN A 4 3.70 -5.20 0.18
C GLN A 4 4.93 -4.28 0.00
N LEU A 5 4.92 -3.11 0.66
CA LEU A 5 6.01 -2.15 0.65
C LEU A 5 6.57 -1.97 2.07
N GLU A 6 7.89 -1.86 2.18
CA GLU A 6 8.58 -1.56 3.45
C GLU A 6 8.27 -0.15 3.95
N LYS A 7 8.26 0.82 3.03
CA LYS A 7 7.85 2.22 3.28
C LYS A 7 6.52 2.49 2.57
N PRO A 8 5.55 3.14 3.23
CA PRO A 8 4.28 3.50 2.59
C PRO A 8 4.50 4.52 1.46
N VAL A 9 3.60 4.52 0.48
CA VAL A 9 3.47 5.65 -0.45
C VAL A 9 2.90 6.82 0.35
N ASN A 10 3.54 7.98 0.27
CA ASN A 10 3.07 9.21 0.89
C ASN A 10 2.55 10.14 -0.20
N ALA A 11 1.43 10.80 0.07
CA ALA A 11 0.89 11.82 -0.82
C ALA A 11 0.50 13.06 0.01
N GLY A 12 0.71 14.23 -0.56
CA GLY A 12 0.31 15.50 0.03
C GLY A 12 -0.27 16.44 -1.02
N ILE A 13 -1.25 17.23 -0.61
CA ILE A 13 -1.83 18.30 -1.40
C ILE A 13 -1.63 19.63 -0.65
N GLY A 14 -1.19 20.65 -1.38
CA GLY A 14 -0.91 21.99 -0.85
C GLY A 14 -1.99 22.99 -1.23
N SER A 15 -1.59 24.25 -1.42
CA SER A 15 -2.48 25.33 -1.88
C SER A 15 -2.81 25.26 -3.37
N ALA A 16 -2.02 24.55 -4.17
CA ALA A 16 -2.30 24.33 -5.58
C ALA A 16 -3.55 23.46 -5.75
N LYS A 17 -4.51 23.93 -6.55
CA LYS A 17 -5.81 23.28 -6.72
C LYS A 17 -5.66 21.92 -7.41
N TYR A 18 -6.13 20.86 -6.74
CA TYR A 18 -6.21 19.47 -7.20
C TYR A 18 -4.89 18.77 -7.60
N GLN A 19 -3.76 19.45 -7.42
CA GLN A 19 -2.44 18.91 -7.67
C GLN A 19 -1.86 18.28 -6.39
N CYS A 20 -1.51 17.00 -6.46
CA CYS A 20 -0.88 16.25 -5.38
C CYS A 20 0.57 15.90 -5.71
N THR A 21 1.45 15.94 -4.71
CA THR A 21 2.80 15.34 -4.80
C THR A 21 2.75 13.95 -4.18
N ILE A 22 3.14 12.93 -4.93
CA ILE A 22 3.20 11.52 -4.51
C ILE A 22 4.66 11.09 -4.43
N THR A 23 5.06 10.55 -3.29
CA THR A 23 6.42 10.08 -3.01
C THR A 23 6.40 8.58 -2.69
N TRP A 24 7.23 7.82 -3.38
CA TRP A 24 7.48 6.40 -3.09
C TRP A 24 8.98 6.19 -2.84
N ARG A 25 9.36 5.06 -2.21
CA ARG A 25 10.74 4.59 -1.97
C ARG A 25 11.85 5.65 -2.11
N ASN A 26 12.27 5.93 -3.35
CA ASN A 26 13.37 6.80 -3.74
C ASN A 26 13.01 7.93 -4.74
N GLY A 27 11.71 8.20 -4.99
CA GLY A 27 11.29 9.18 -5.99
C GLY A 27 9.96 9.85 -5.69
N SER A 28 9.64 10.89 -6.45
CA SER A 28 8.36 11.59 -6.39
C SER A 28 7.85 11.96 -7.78
N PHE A 29 6.53 12.04 -7.93
CA PHE A 29 5.86 12.56 -9.12
C PHE A 29 4.60 13.35 -8.71
N ILE A 30 4.04 14.09 -9.66
CA ILE A 30 2.82 14.87 -9.46
C ILE A 30 1.63 14.11 -10.05
N ALA A 31 0.50 14.13 -9.35
CA ALA A 31 -0.81 13.78 -9.88
C ALA A 31 -1.65 15.05 -9.94
N ASP A 32 -2.40 15.27 -11.01
CA ASP A 32 -3.21 16.48 -11.17
C ASP A 32 -4.49 16.14 -11.92
N GLU A 33 -5.57 16.85 -11.62
CA GLU A 33 -6.78 16.75 -12.42
C GLU A 33 -6.62 17.60 -13.69
N PRO A 34 -7.32 17.26 -14.78
CA PRO A 34 -7.32 18.06 -15.99
C PRO A 34 -7.96 19.44 -15.77
N GLU A 35 -7.72 20.37 -16.69
CA GLU A 35 -8.30 21.72 -16.66
C GLU A 35 -9.84 21.71 -16.57
N SER A 36 -10.48 20.73 -17.23
CA SER A 36 -11.94 20.55 -17.23
C SER A 36 -12.53 20.29 -15.85
N LYS A 37 -11.72 19.79 -14.91
CA LYS A 37 -12.07 19.58 -13.49
C LYS A 37 -11.40 20.59 -12.56
N GLY A 38 -10.72 21.58 -13.12
CA GLY A 38 -10.12 22.70 -12.40
C GLY A 38 -8.72 22.42 -11.84
N GLY A 39 -8.04 21.38 -12.28
CA GLY A 39 -6.60 21.22 -12.11
C GLY A 39 -5.82 21.88 -13.25
N ARG A 40 -4.54 21.53 -13.42
CA ARG A 40 -3.66 22.11 -14.44
C ARG A 40 -3.08 21.08 -15.42
N ASP A 41 -3.56 19.83 -15.35
CA ASP A 41 -3.13 18.74 -16.22
C ASP A 41 -1.60 18.51 -16.23
N LEU A 42 -0.93 18.78 -15.10
CA LEU A 42 0.54 18.67 -14.98
C LEU A 42 1.03 17.26 -14.65
N GLY A 43 0.12 16.34 -14.44
CA GLY A 43 0.39 14.94 -14.12
C GLY A 43 -0.87 14.11 -14.34
N PRO A 44 -0.75 12.78 -14.33
CA PRO A 44 -1.90 11.90 -14.52
C PRO A 44 -2.93 12.10 -13.41
N ASP A 45 -4.20 12.08 -13.79
CA ASP A 45 -5.31 12.06 -12.84
C ASP A 45 -5.40 10.69 -12.11
N PRO A 46 -6.20 10.58 -11.02
CA PRO A 46 -6.30 9.34 -10.25
C PRO A 46 -6.76 8.11 -11.04
N PHE A 47 -7.65 8.26 -12.03
CA PHE A 47 -8.08 7.14 -12.89
C PHE A 47 -6.96 6.72 -13.83
N THR A 48 -6.26 7.69 -14.42
CA THR A 48 -5.07 7.41 -15.24
C THR A 48 -4.01 6.67 -14.43
N LEU A 49 -3.76 7.04 -13.17
CA LEU A 49 -2.83 6.33 -12.28
C LEU A 49 -3.25 4.89 -11.98
N LEU A 50 -4.56 4.66 -11.74
CA LEU A 50 -5.08 3.31 -11.51
C LEU A 50 -4.86 2.43 -12.75
N LEU A 51 -5.24 2.93 -13.93
CA LEU A 51 -5.07 2.23 -15.20
C LEU A 51 -3.60 1.99 -15.55
N ALA A 52 -2.74 3.00 -15.34
CA ALA A 52 -1.29 2.88 -15.54
C ALA A 52 -0.67 1.81 -14.62
N SER A 53 -1.16 1.66 -13.38
CA SER A 53 -0.72 0.60 -12.48
C SER A 53 -1.04 -0.80 -13.02
N LEU A 54 -2.22 -0.99 -13.60
CA LEU A 54 -2.62 -2.25 -14.23
C LEU A 54 -1.84 -2.51 -15.52
N ALA A 55 -1.73 -1.50 -16.40
CA ALA A 55 -1.01 -1.59 -17.65
C ALA A 55 0.46 -2.00 -17.44
N SER A 56 1.17 -1.26 -16.59
CA SER A 56 2.59 -1.53 -16.29
C SER A 56 2.79 -2.90 -15.65
N CYS A 57 1.98 -3.29 -14.66
CA CYS A 57 2.07 -4.60 -14.02
C CYS A 57 1.82 -5.76 -15.01
N THR A 58 0.88 -5.56 -15.94
CA THR A 58 0.59 -6.53 -17.01
C THR A 58 1.79 -6.69 -17.94
N LEU A 59 2.30 -5.59 -18.50
CA LEU A 59 3.42 -5.63 -19.45
C LEU A 59 4.68 -6.25 -18.83
N ILE A 60 5.01 -5.89 -17.59
CA ILE A 60 6.14 -6.49 -16.86
C ILE A 60 5.97 -8.00 -16.72
N THR A 61 4.78 -8.45 -16.32
CA THR A 61 4.49 -9.89 -16.15
C THR A 61 4.59 -10.65 -17.47
N LEU A 62 4.07 -10.08 -18.56
CA LEU A 62 4.14 -10.67 -19.89
C LEU A 62 5.58 -10.71 -20.40
N LYS A 63 6.37 -9.64 -20.21
CA LYS A 63 7.79 -9.62 -20.59
C LYS A 63 8.59 -10.71 -19.88
N MET A 64 8.43 -10.85 -18.56
CA MET A 64 9.06 -11.93 -17.79
C MET A 64 8.70 -13.32 -18.35
N TYR A 65 7.44 -13.52 -18.76
CA TYR A 65 6.99 -14.80 -19.31
C TYR A 65 7.56 -15.07 -20.71
N ILE A 66 7.58 -14.07 -21.58
CA ILE A 66 8.18 -14.12 -22.93
C ILE A 66 9.65 -14.50 -22.83
N GLU A 67 10.41 -13.84 -21.96
CA GLU A 67 11.83 -14.12 -21.73
C GLU A 67 12.04 -15.54 -21.21
N ARG A 68 11.24 -15.98 -20.22
CA ARG A 68 11.30 -17.34 -19.70
C ARG A 68 11.06 -18.41 -20.77
N LYS A 69 10.23 -18.11 -21.78
CA LYS A 69 9.92 -19.04 -22.88
C LYS A 69 10.88 -18.91 -24.07
N GLY A 70 11.76 -17.92 -24.08
CA GLY A 70 12.67 -17.65 -25.20
C GLY A 70 11.93 -17.25 -26.47
N TRP A 71 10.76 -16.60 -26.36
CA TRP A 71 10.01 -16.16 -27.54
C TRP A 71 10.59 -14.86 -28.11
N ALA A 72 10.68 -14.79 -29.44
CA ALA A 72 11.18 -13.63 -30.18
C ALA A 72 10.11 -12.54 -30.37
N ILE A 73 9.52 -12.09 -29.26
CA ILE A 73 8.58 -10.96 -29.21
C ILE A 73 9.34 -9.76 -28.67
N THR A 74 9.47 -8.71 -29.47
CA THR A 74 10.29 -7.54 -29.13
C THR A 74 9.49 -6.52 -28.33
N GLU A 75 8.24 -6.30 -28.74
CA GLU A 75 7.40 -5.24 -28.18
C GLU A 75 5.96 -5.72 -28.00
N ILE A 76 5.42 -5.46 -26.81
CA ILE A 76 4.01 -5.67 -26.49
C ILE A 76 3.48 -4.39 -25.89
N LYS A 77 2.29 -3.98 -26.34
CA LYS A 77 1.61 -2.77 -25.88
C LYS A 77 0.25 -3.13 -25.32
N VAL A 78 -0.26 -2.21 -24.51
CA VAL A 78 -1.57 -2.37 -23.87
C VAL A 78 -2.31 -1.04 -23.85
N ASN A 79 -3.57 -1.07 -24.22
CA ASN A 79 -4.52 0.00 -23.95
C ASN A 79 -5.40 -0.44 -22.79
N THR A 80 -5.70 0.49 -21.88
CA THR A 80 -6.58 0.22 -20.74
C THR A 80 -7.56 1.35 -20.57
N ASN A 81 -8.81 1.03 -20.28
CA ASN A 81 -9.83 2.01 -19.95
C ASN A 81 -10.78 1.44 -18.89
N LEU A 82 -11.55 2.30 -18.21
CA LEU A 82 -12.59 1.86 -17.29
C LEU A 82 -13.94 2.49 -17.57
N TYR A 83 -14.99 1.76 -17.21
CA TYR A 83 -16.33 2.29 -17.07
C TYR A 83 -17.01 1.67 -15.85
N GLN A 84 -18.13 2.27 -15.44
CA GLN A 84 -18.95 1.76 -14.35
C GLN A 84 -20.38 1.59 -14.85
N GLU A 85 -21.01 0.51 -14.43
CA GLU A 85 -22.40 0.17 -14.75
C GLU A 85 -23.13 -0.29 -13.49
N ILE A 86 -24.46 -0.22 -13.50
CA ILE A 86 -25.29 -0.72 -12.39
C ILE A 86 -25.82 -2.10 -12.78
N LYS A 87 -25.45 -3.13 -12.03
CA LYS A 87 -25.98 -4.49 -12.15
C LYS A 87 -26.55 -4.93 -10.81
N GLU A 88 -27.79 -5.40 -10.82
CA GLU A 88 -28.49 -5.88 -9.60
C GLU A 88 -28.47 -4.85 -8.44
N GLY A 89 -28.61 -3.57 -8.77
CA GLY A 89 -28.60 -2.47 -7.78
C GLY A 89 -27.22 -2.16 -7.19
N LYS A 90 -26.14 -2.76 -7.71
CA LYS A 90 -24.76 -2.51 -7.30
C LYS A 90 -23.97 -1.89 -8.44
N ILE A 91 -23.07 -0.96 -8.10
CA ILE A 91 -22.10 -0.43 -9.05
C ILE A 91 -21.06 -1.52 -9.32
N VAL A 92 -20.93 -1.88 -10.58
CA VAL A 92 -19.88 -2.76 -11.11
C VAL A 92 -18.91 -1.91 -11.91
N THR A 93 -17.63 -1.97 -11.54
CA THR A 93 -16.56 -1.35 -12.32
C THR A 93 -16.03 -2.39 -13.30
N VAL A 94 -15.93 -2.01 -14.57
CA VAL A 94 -15.33 -2.82 -15.63
C VAL A 94 -14.08 -2.11 -16.13
N ILE A 95 -12.98 -2.85 -16.26
CA ILE A 95 -11.72 -2.35 -16.81
C ILE A 95 -11.38 -3.19 -18.03
N ASP A 96 -11.34 -2.56 -19.19
CA ASP A 96 -10.94 -3.19 -20.44
C ASP A 96 -9.43 -3.08 -20.61
N ARG A 97 -8.85 -4.12 -21.23
CA ARG A 97 -7.41 -4.22 -21.47
C ARG A 97 -7.14 -4.89 -22.81
N ASP A 98 -6.70 -4.09 -23.77
CA ASP A 98 -6.44 -4.53 -25.14
C ASP A 98 -4.94 -4.68 -25.36
N LEU A 99 -4.49 -5.93 -25.53
CA LEU A 99 -3.10 -6.25 -25.85
C LEU A 99 -2.88 -6.26 -27.35
N TYR A 100 -1.80 -5.65 -27.81
CA TYR A 100 -1.43 -5.63 -29.22
C TYR A 100 0.08 -5.68 -29.41
N PHE A 101 0.47 -6.15 -30.60
CA PHE A 101 1.85 -6.37 -31.02
C PHE A 101 2.12 -5.57 -32.28
N THR A 102 3.33 -5.07 -32.42
CA THR A 102 3.79 -4.41 -33.66
C THR A 102 4.34 -5.41 -34.68
N GLU A 103 4.63 -6.64 -34.24
CA GLU A 103 5.07 -7.75 -35.08
C GLU A 103 4.05 -8.91 -35.15
N ALA A 104 4.24 -9.81 -36.12
CA ALA A 104 3.42 -11.00 -36.22
C ALA A 104 3.77 -11.99 -35.09
N VAL A 105 2.78 -12.32 -34.27
CA VAL A 105 2.90 -13.28 -33.17
C VAL A 105 1.96 -14.47 -33.45
N PRO A 106 2.43 -15.73 -33.31
CA PRO A 106 1.58 -16.90 -33.46
C PRO A 106 0.37 -16.87 -32.52
N ASP A 107 -0.80 -17.31 -32.99
CA ASP A 107 -2.03 -17.21 -32.20
C ASP A 107 -1.99 -18.03 -30.90
N GLU A 108 -1.27 -19.15 -30.89
CA GLU A 108 -1.02 -19.92 -29.66
C GLU A 108 -0.29 -19.09 -28.60
N GLN A 109 0.70 -18.28 -29.01
CA GLN A 109 1.40 -17.38 -28.10
C GLN A 109 0.48 -16.25 -27.62
N LYS A 110 -0.36 -15.70 -28.49
CA LYS A 110 -1.34 -14.66 -28.11
C LYS A 110 -2.34 -15.17 -27.06
N VAL A 111 -2.93 -16.33 -27.30
CA VAL A 111 -3.86 -16.98 -26.34
C VAL A 111 -3.16 -17.17 -25.00
N ARG A 112 -1.93 -17.68 -25.03
CA ARG A 112 -1.17 -17.88 -23.80
C ARG A 112 -0.84 -16.58 -23.07
N LEU A 113 -0.46 -15.52 -23.79
CA LEU A 113 -0.18 -14.21 -23.19
C LEU A 113 -1.46 -13.60 -22.58
N GLN A 114 -2.61 -13.76 -23.23
CA GLN A 114 -3.89 -13.32 -22.68
C GLN A 114 -4.23 -14.00 -21.34
N GLU A 115 -3.94 -15.29 -21.20
CA GLU A 115 -4.10 -16.01 -19.93
C GLU A 115 -3.14 -15.48 -18.86
N ILE A 116 -1.86 -15.31 -19.20
CA ILE A 116 -0.83 -14.82 -18.27
C ILE A 116 -1.10 -13.38 -17.83
N ALA A 117 -1.72 -12.56 -18.66
CA ALA A 117 -2.07 -11.18 -18.31
C ALA A 117 -2.97 -11.09 -17.07
N LYS A 118 -3.82 -12.09 -16.83
CA LYS A 118 -4.68 -12.20 -15.63
C LYS A 118 -3.89 -12.56 -14.36
N ALA A 119 -2.69 -13.11 -14.51
CA ALA A 119 -1.88 -13.54 -13.38
C ALA A 119 -1.07 -12.41 -12.72
N CYS A 120 -1.04 -11.19 -13.31
CA CYS A 120 -0.26 -10.09 -12.77
C CYS A 120 -0.78 -9.67 -11.38
N PRO A 121 0.11 -9.27 -10.44
CA PRO A 121 -0.29 -8.89 -9.08
C PRO A 121 -1.42 -7.86 -8.98
N ILE A 122 -1.46 -6.86 -9.87
CA ILE A 122 -2.53 -5.85 -9.85
C ILE A 122 -3.86 -6.44 -10.33
N SER A 123 -3.88 -7.30 -11.36
CA SER A 123 -5.12 -8.00 -11.78
C SER A 123 -5.69 -8.81 -10.61
N LYS A 124 -4.82 -9.53 -9.89
CA LYS A 124 -5.23 -10.29 -8.69
C LYS A 124 -5.78 -9.39 -7.58
N ILE A 125 -5.27 -8.17 -7.40
CA ILE A 125 -5.85 -7.25 -6.42
C ILE A 125 -7.27 -6.88 -6.87
N LEU A 126 -7.42 -6.45 -8.13
CA LEU A 126 -8.69 -5.95 -8.69
C LEU A 126 -9.80 -7.01 -8.76
N GLU A 127 -9.45 -8.28 -8.92
CA GLU A 127 -10.41 -9.39 -9.07
C GLU A 127 -10.77 -10.10 -7.75
N ASN A 128 -10.19 -9.70 -6.61
CA ASN A 128 -10.44 -10.31 -5.29
C ASN A 128 -11.21 -9.38 -4.33
N ASP A 129 -11.51 -9.84 -3.10
CA ASP A 129 -12.13 -9.01 -2.05
C ASP A 129 -11.14 -7.94 -1.54
N ILE A 130 -11.35 -6.68 -1.96
CA ILE A 130 -10.55 -5.51 -1.56
C ILE A 130 -11.29 -4.73 -0.48
N ARG A 131 -10.57 -4.34 0.57
CA ARG A 131 -11.08 -3.44 1.62
C ARG A 131 -10.15 -2.27 1.84
N VAL A 132 -10.65 -1.06 1.61
CA VAL A 132 -9.96 0.20 1.96
C VAL A 132 -10.42 0.64 3.34
N ARG A 133 -9.48 0.93 4.24
CA ARG A 133 -9.77 1.38 5.62
C ARG A 133 -9.14 2.74 5.85
N THR A 134 -9.93 3.66 6.42
CA THR A 134 -9.51 5.04 6.70
C THR A 134 -9.34 5.25 8.20
N PHE A 135 -8.24 5.89 8.59
CA PHE A 135 -7.96 6.28 9.97
C PHE A 135 -7.51 7.74 9.99
N MET A 136 -8.05 8.53 10.91
CA MET A 136 -7.66 9.93 11.11
C MET A 136 -6.75 10.03 12.34
N LYS A 137 -5.57 10.63 12.19
CA LYS A 137 -4.73 10.99 13.34
C LYS A 137 -5.36 12.18 14.05
N LYS A 138 -5.25 12.24 15.38
CA LYS A 138 -5.71 13.40 16.16
C LYS A 138 -4.66 14.49 16.13
N ASP A 139 -5.06 15.72 15.85
CA ASP A 139 -4.21 16.90 16.00
C ASP A 139 -4.16 17.35 17.46
N GLY A 140 -2.99 17.77 17.96
CA GLY A 140 -2.80 18.27 19.33
C GLY A 140 -1.33 18.48 19.72
N PRO A 141 -1.05 19.30 20.75
CA PRO A 141 0.32 19.56 21.23
C PRO A 141 0.94 18.25 21.72
N GLU A 142 2.26 18.11 21.53
CA GLU A 142 3.06 16.87 21.69
C GLU A 142 2.31 15.68 22.29
N GLU A 143 2.07 14.66 21.45
CA GLU A 143 1.59 13.34 21.87
C GLU A 143 2.16 12.99 23.25
N LYS A 144 1.29 12.84 24.26
CA LYS A 144 1.69 12.36 25.58
C LYS A 144 2.45 11.05 25.40
N LYS A 145 3.78 11.11 25.46
CA LYS A 145 4.67 9.96 25.38
C LYS A 145 4.83 9.43 26.79
N ILE A 146 4.43 8.19 27.00
CA ILE A 146 4.65 7.49 28.25
C ILE A 146 5.77 6.49 28.00
N LEU A 147 6.87 6.63 28.73
CA LEU A 147 8.04 5.78 28.60
C LEU A 147 8.00 4.68 29.66
N TYR A 148 8.26 3.45 29.24
CA TYR A 148 8.47 2.30 30.10
C TYR A 148 9.87 1.80 29.83
N ARG A 149 10.71 1.71 30.85
CA ARG A 149 12.15 1.45 30.71
C ARG A 149 12.64 0.44 31.75
N ASN A 150 13.52 -0.45 31.31
CA ASN A 150 14.46 -1.21 32.14
C ASN A 150 15.88 -1.03 31.57
N ASP A 151 16.81 -1.90 31.96
CA ASP A 151 18.21 -1.80 31.54
C ASP A 151 18.43 -2.11 30.04
N ASP A 152 17.53 -2.89 29.42
CA ASP A 152 17.70 -3.40 28.05
C ASP A 152 16.86 -2.65 27.00
N ILE A 153 15.74 -2.04 27.39
CA ILE A 153 14.78 -1.47 26.45
C ILE A 153 14.00 -0.28 27.02
N THR A 154 13.71 0.69 26.14
CA THR A 154 12.72 1.73 26.38
C THR A 154 11.57 1.61 25.38
N VAL A 155 10.37 1.29 25.88
CA VAL A 155 9.13 1.27 25.11
C VAL A 155 8.42 2.62 25.28
N VAL A 156 8.19 3.31 24.18
CA VAL A 156 7.41 4.55 24.13
C VAL A 156 5.99 4.22 23.71
N TRP A 157 5.02 4.63 24.52
CA TRP A 157 3.60 4.58 24.19
C TRP A 157 3.01 5.96 23.95
N LYS A 158 2.28 6.10 22.86
CA LYS A 158 1.56 7.29 22.43
C LYS A 158 0.06 6.97 22.41
N PRO A 159 -0.68 7.20 23.51
CA PRO A 159 -2.10 6.84 23.62
C PRO A 159 -2.96 7.48 22.52
N GLY A 160 -2.62 8.72 22.13
CA GLY A 160 -3.32 9.46 21.08
C GLY A 160 -3.25 8.82 19.69
N LEU A 161 -2.23 7.99 19.42
CA LEU A 161 -2.09 7.23 18.17
C LEU A 161 -2.65 5.81 18.25
N CYS A 162 -3.13 5.36 19.40
CA CYS A 162 -3.57 3.97 19.53
C CYS A 162 -4.82 3.72 18.68
N ALA A 163 -4.67 3.00 17.57
CA ALA A 163 -5.80 2.54 16.76
C ALA A 163 -6.55 1.35 17.37
N HIS A 164 -6.22 0.97 18.62
CA HIS A 164 -6.83 -0.12 19.38
C HIS A 164 -7.01 -1.42 18.60
N ALA A 165 -6.03 -1.76 17.75
CA ALA A 165 -6.03 -3.01 16.99
C ALA A 165 -5.97 -4.28 17.89
N THR A 166 -5.80 -4.12 19.21
CA THR A 166 -5.71 -5.16 20.25
C THR A 166 -4.55 -6.16 20.14
N ARG A 167 -3.69 -6.03 19.12
CA ARG A 167 -2.57 -6.96 18.86
C ARG A 167 -1.54 -7.02 19.97
N CYS A 168 -1.18 -5.87 20.54
CA CYS A 168 -0.20 -5.76 21.61
C CYS A 168 -0.54 -6.71 22.78
N TRP A 169 -1.71 -6.53 23.38
CA TRP A 169 -2.11 -7.28 24.57
C TRP A 169 -2.68 -8.67 24.30
N LYS A 170 -3.28 -8.90 23.12
CA LYS A 170 -3.75 -10.26 22.78
C LYS A 170 -2.60 -11.22 22.49
N GLU A 171 -1.50 -10.74 21.93
CA GLU A 171 -0.39 -11.60 21.49
C GLU A 171 0.78 -11.61 22.49
N LEU A 172 0.90 -10.61 23.35
CA LEU A 172 1.91 -10.55 24.42
C LEU A 172 1.33 -9.98 25.73
N PRO A 173 0.34 -10.66 26.34
CA PRO A 173 -0.41 -10.16 27.51
C PRO A 173 0.44 -9.96 28.76
N GLN A 174 1.56 -10.67 28.89
CA GLN A 174 2.48 -10.52 30.01
C GLN A 174 3.29 -9.22 29.95
N VAL A 175 3.35 -8.57 28.78
CA VAL A 175 3.98 -7.26 28.56
C VAL A 175 2.94 -6.17 28.43
N PHE A 176 1.84 -6.39 27.70
CA PHE A 176 0.82 -5.37 27.46
C PHE A 176 -0.50 -5.79 28.12
N ASP A 177 -0.93 -5.08 29.16
CA ASP A 177 -2.21 -5.32 29.82
C ASP A 177 -2.99 -4.00 30.00
N PRO A 178 -4.04 -3.75 29.19
CA PRO A 178 -4.82 -2.52 29.26
C PRO A 178 -5.66 -2.40 30.54
N LYS A 179 -5.78 -3.47 31.36
CA LYS A 179 -6.58 -3.47 32.59
C LYS A 179 -5.83 -2.90 33.79
N VAL A 180 -4.50 -2.78 33.71
CA VAL A 180 -3.67 -2.28 34.81
C VAL A 180 -3.16 -0.87 34.53
N LYS A 181 -2.95 -0.09 35.61
CA LYS A 181 -2.53 1.33 35.52
C LYS A 181 -1.20 1.51 34.79
N LYS A 182 -0.23 0.62 35.03
CA LYS A 182 1.02 0.53 34.25
C LYS A 182 0.83 -0.52 33.16
N TRP A 183 0.15 -0.14 32.08
CA TRP A 183 -0.29 -1.09 31.07
C TRP A 183 0.84 -1.77 30.26
N ILE A 184 2.09 -1.30 30.38
CA ILE A 184 3.28 -1.97 29.82
C ILE A 184 4.20 -2.43 30.95
N ASN A 185 4.52 -3.71 30.95
CA ASN A 185 5.52 -4.36 31.78
C ASN A 185 6.72 -4.75 30.91
N VAL A 186 7.77 -3.91 30.89
CA VAL A 186 8.98 -4.15 30.09
C VAL A 186 9.83 -5.33 30.56
N ASP A 187 9.56 -5.84 31.76
CA ASP A 187 10.22 -7.03 32.31
C ASP A 187 9.39 -8.31 32.07
N GLY A 188 8.25 -8.20 31.38
CA GLY A 188 7.35 -9.33 31.12
C GLY A 188 7.86 -10.30 30.05
N ALA A 189 8.85 -9.92 29.24
CA ALA A 189 9.45 -10.77 28.22
C ALA A 189 10.86 -10.27 27.84
N PRO A 190 11.70 -11.10 27.19
CA PRO A 190 13.00 -10.65 26.67
C PRO A 190 12.87 -9.46 25.71
N ALA A 191 13.85 -8.54 25.73
CA ALA A 191 13.81 -7.29 24.96
C ALA A 191 13.53 -7.51 23.46
N ASP A 192 14.12 -8.52 22.83
CA ASP A 192 13.89 -8.83 21.41
C ASP A 192 12.43 -9.19 21.12
N ARG A 193 11.79 -9.97 22.00
CA ARG A 193 10.37 -10.30 21.90
C ARG A 193 9.49 -9.04 21.98
N ILE A 194 9.87 -8.10 22.84
CA ILE A 194 9.18 -6.81 23.00
C ILE A 194 9.37 -5.96 21.74
N ARG A 195 10.59 -5.87 21.19
CA ARG A 195 10.89 -5.16 19.93
C ARG A 195 10.04 -5.68 18.78
N GLU A 196 9.99 -7.00 18.59
CA GLU A 196 9.16 -7.65 17.57
C GLU A 196 7.69 -7.28 17.73
N GLN A 197 7.16 -7.32 18.95
CA GLN A 197 5.76 -7.00 19.19
C GLN A 197 5.44 -5.52 18.97
N VAL A 198 6.33 -4.61 19.42
CA VAL A 198 6.21 -3.16 19.21
C VAL A 198 6.25 -2.82 17.72
N ALA A 199 7.14 -3.43 16.94
CA ALA A 199 7.27 -3.22 15.50
C ALA A 199 5.99 -3.59 14.72
N ARG A 200 5.12 -4.43 15.30
CA ARG A 200 3.83 -4.83 14.70
C ARG A 200 2.69 -3.87 15.01
N CYS A 201 2.94 -2.78 15.73
CA CYS A 201 1.95 -1.73 16.00
C CYS A 201 1.56 -1.00 14.71
N PRO A 202 0.31 -1.15 14.21
CA PRO A 202 -0.06 -0.62 12.90
C PRO A 202 -0.20 0.90 12.86
N SER A 203 -0.41 1.53 14.01
CA SER A 203 -0.66 2.96 14.12
C SER A 203 0.57 3.78 14.53
N GLY A 204 1.69 3.11 14.85
CA GLY A 204 2.87 3.77 15.43
C GLY A 204 2.66 4.25 16.87
N ALA A 205 1.63 3.76 17.56
CA ALA A 205 1.38 4.08 18.97
C ALA A 205 2.43 3.50 19.92
N LEU A 206 3.20 2.50 19.48
CA LEU A 206 4.31 1.91 20.20
C LEU A 206 5.59 2.10 19.36
N SER A 207 6.68 2.48 19.99
CA SER A 207 8.01 2.56 19.38
C SER A 207 9.11 2.23 20.40
N ILE A 208 10.28 1.83 19.92
CA ILE A 208 11.46 1.57 20.75
C ILE A 208 12.44 2.74 20.65
N VAL A 209 13.07 3.10 21.77
CA VAL A 209 14.24 3.99 21.81
C VAL A 209 15.41 3.15 22.33
N GLU A 210 16.56 3.21 21.64
CA GLU A 210 17.76 2.49 22.08
C GLU A 210 18.32 3.10 23.37
N ALA A 211 18.74 2.25 24.30
CA ALA A 211 19.37 2.68 25.54
C ALA A 211 20.82 3.08 25.24
N GLY A 212 21.06 4.37 24.99
CA GLY A 212 22.40 4.93 24.88
C GLY A 212 22.62 5.85 23.67
N SER A 213 22.27 7.12 23.84
CA SER A 213 22.90 8.27 23.18
C SER A 213 22.94 9.41 24.18
#